data_AF-A0A6G9APU2-F1
#
_entry.id   AF-A0A6G9APU2-F1
#
_cell.length_a   1.000
_cell.length_b   1.000
_cell.length_c   1.000
_cell.angle_alpha   90.00
_cell.angle_beta   90.00
_cell.angle_gamma   90.00
#
_symmetry.space_group_name_H-M   'P 1'
#
loop_
_entity.id
_entity.type
_entity.pdbx_description
1 polymer ?
#
loop_
_entity_poly.entity_id
_entity_poly.type
_entity_poly.pdbx_seq_one_letter_code
_entity_poly.pdbx_strand_id
1 'polypeptide(L)'
;MVLFITAIDVNSRTREFSCQFPELEQAFDFLNEIVGRGNTLIQACTEEDNQLIHLPIDAFDGAPFLGAIEELKQEWLSVLGYAPTSGIADNGNHPELIEWLKKRIDQYELQMVMIESNISRFKQLLCRAESSMLQDPDFAAVSYHFASLLINYEEQLKKVCLIHQQAVYRLGELTIKN
;
A
#
# COMPACT_ATOMS: atom_id res chain seq x y z
N MET A 1 15.59 8.04 -13.38
CA MET A 1 16.05 6.70 -12.92
C MET A 1 17.23 6.24 -13.77
N VAL A 2 18.19 5.50 -13.22
CA VAL A 2 19.27 4.87 -13.99
C VAL A 2 18.99 3.37 -14.11
N LEU A 3 19.11 2.83 -15.32
CA LEU A 3 18.97 1.42 -15.62
C LEU A 3 20.35 0.84 -15.97
N PHE A 4 20.72 -0.27 -15.33
CA PHE A 4 21.95 -1.03 -15.55
C PHE A 4 21.59 -2.39 -16.17
N ILE A 5 22.27 -2.75 -17.25
CA ILE A 5 21.90 -3.91 -18.06
C ILE A 5 23.15 -4.70 -18.43
N THR A 6 23.04 -6.01 -18.30
CA THR A 6 23.98 -6.98 -18.86
C THR A 6 23.21 -7.90 -19.80
N ALA A 7 23.63 -7.95 -21.06
CA ALA A 7 22.98 -8.77 -22.09
C ALA A 7 24.00 -9.52 -22.95
N ILE A 8 23.61 -10.67 -23.48
CA ILE A 8 24.35 -11.40 -24.51
C ILE A 8 23.78 -10.99 -25.87
N ASP A 9 24.63 -10.48 -26.75
CA ASP A 9 24.23 -10.17 -28.11
C ASP A 9 24.09 -11.42 -29.00
N VAL A 10 23.52 -11.25 -30.19
CA VAL A 10 23.36 -12.32 -31.19
C VAL A 10 24.67 -13.00 -31.60
N ASN A 11 25.84 -12.40 -31.32
CA ASN A 11 27.16 -12.98 -31.58
C ASN A 11 27.76 -13.63 -30.33
N SER A 12 26.95 -13.89 -29.31
CA SER A 12 27.36 -14.46 -28.02
C SER A 12 28.36 -13.60 -27.24
N ARG A 13 28.37 -12.27 -27.47
CA ARG A 13 29.21 -11.35 -26.69
C ARG A 13 28.40 -10.71 -25.58
N THR A 14 28.94 -10.78 -24.37
CA THR A 14 28.39 -10.04 -23.23
C THR A 14 28.64 -8.56 -23.41
N ARG A 15 27.59 -7.76 -23.21
CA ARG A 15 27.63 -6.30 -23.22
C ARG A 15 27.01 -5.78 -21.93
N GLU A 16 27.67 -4.78 -21.37
CA GLU A 16 27.20 -4.05 -20.20
C GLU A 16 26.99 -2.60 -20.58
N PHE A 17 25.86 -2.03 -20.18
CA PHE A 17 25.55 -0.64 -20.44
C PHE A 17 24.62 -0.08 -19.37
N SER A 18 24.68 1.24 -19.21
CA SER A 18 23.78 1.99 -18.35
C SER A 18 23.08 3.08 -19.16
N CYS A 19 21.81 3.30 -18.86
CA CYS A 19 20.95 4.25 -19.56
C CYS A 19 20.12 5.04 -18.55
N GLN A 20 19.86 6.31 -18.84
CA GLN A 20 18.96 7.14 -18.05
C GLN A 20 17.58 7.17 -18.71
N PHE A 21 16.56 6.89 -17.90
CA PHE A 21 15.17 6.98 -18.32
C PHE A 21 14.40 7.93 -17.40
N PRO A 22 13.49 8.74 -17.96
CA PRO A 22 12.62 9.61 -17.17
C PRO A 22 11.55 8.82 -16.42
N GLU A 23 11.09 7.71 -16.99
CA GLU A 23 9.98 6.87 -16.49
C GLU A 23 10.37 5.40 -16.53
N LEU A 24 9.80 4.58 -15.64
CA LEU A 24 10.10 3.16 -15.50
C LEU A 24 9.55 2.35 -16.69
N GLU A 25 8.40 2.73 -17.20
CA GLU A 25 7.69 2.10 -18.31
C GLU A 25 8.54 2.16 -19.59
N GLN A 26 9.22 3.29 -19.83
CA GLN A 26 10.12 3.47 -20.97
C GLN A 26 11.36 2.56 -20.85
N ALA A 27 11.87 2.38 -19.63
CA ALA A 27 12.94 1.42 -19.36
C ALA A 27 12.50 -0.04 -19.63
N PHE A 28 11.26 -0.39 -19.28
CA PHE A 28 10.72 -1.73 -19.55
C PHE A 28 10.53 -2.00 -21.04
N ASP A 29 10.01 -1.05 -21.80
CA ASP A 29 9.92 -1.17 -23.26
C ASP A 29 11.30 -1.33 -23.90
N PHE A 30 12.30 -0.59 -23.42
CA PHE A 30 13.67 -0.72 -23.91
C PHE A 30 14.26 -2.10 -23.64
N LEU A 31 14.03 -2.68 -22.46
CA LEU A 31 14.45 -4.05 -22.14
C LEU A 31 13.77 -5.08 -23.05
N ASN A 32 12.47 -4.92 -23.31
CA ASN A 32 11.78 -5.77 -24.28
C ASN A 32 12.29 -5.58 -25.70
N GLU A 33 12.68 -4.37 -26.11
CA GLU A 33 13.27 -4.16 -27.41
C GLU A 33 14.61 -4.89 -27.55
N ILE A 34 15.43 -4.92 -26.50
CA ILE A 34 16.68 -5.68 -26.47
C ILE A 34 16.40 -7.17 -26.69
N VAL A 35 15.41 -7.73 -26.00
CA VAL A 35 15.00 -9.14 -26.15
C VAL A 35 14.39 -9.41 -27.53
N GLY A 36 13.49 -8.53 -28.01
CA GLY A 36 12.83 -8.62 -29.31
C GLY A 36 13.80 -8.54 -30.50
N ARG A 37 14.97 -7.91 -30.32
CA ARG A 37 16.08 -7.93 -31.29
C ARG A 37 16.92 -9.22 -31.26
N GLY A 38 16.56 -10.19 -30.42
CA GLY A 38 17.23 -11.49 -30.30
C GLY A 38 18.40 -11.53 -29.31
N ASN A 39 18.59 -10.49 -28.49
CA ASN A 39 19.58 -10.52 -27.42
C ASN A 39 18.99 -11.20 -26.18
N THR A 40 19.85 -11.76 -25.32
CA THR A 40 19.42 -12.40 -24.07
C THR A 40 19.82 -11.52 -22.88
N LEU A 41 18.85 -11.07 -22.08
CA LEU A 41 19.13 -10.38 -20.83
C LEU A 41 19.71 -11.36 -19.80
N ILE A 42 20.84 -11.01 -19.19
CA ILE A 42 21.43 -11.74 -18.05
C ILE A 42 21.07 -11.03 -16.75
N GLN A 43 21.07 -9.71 -16.76
CA GLN A 43 20.82 -8.90 -15.58
C GLN A 43 20.23 -7.55 -15.99
N ALA A 44 19.25 -7.08 -15.21
CA ALA A 44 18.73 -5.73 -15.29
C ALA A 44 18.47 -5.19 -13.87
N CYS A 45 18.94 -3.98 -13.58
CA CYS A 45 18.72 -3.32 -12.29
C CYS A 45 18.37 -1.85 -12.50
N THR A 46 17.49 -1.30 -11.67
CA THR A 46 17.23 0.14 -11.59
C THR A 46 17.80 0.71 -10.30
N GLU A 47 18.22 1.97 -10.36
CA GLU A 47 18.60 2.74 -9.17
C GLU A 47 17.54 3.81 -8.88
N GLU A 48 16.93 3.71 -7.69
CA GLU A 48 15.95 4.64 -7.14
C GLU A 48 16.28 4.85 -5.64
N ASP A 49 16.33 6.10 -5.19
CA ASP A 49 16.66 6.47 -3.80
C ASP A 49 17.94 5.81 -3.22
N ASN A 50 19.01 5.74 -4.02
CA ASN A 50 20.28 5.07 -3.70
C ASN A 50 20.15 3.56 -3.42
N GLN A 51 19.03 2.93 -3.81
CA GLN A 51 18.85 1.49 -3.75
C GLN A 51 18.84 0.89 -5.15
N LEU A 52 19.58 -0.20 -5.30
CA LEU A 52 19.57 -1.02 -6.50
C LEU A 52 18.43 -2.04 -6.40
N ILE A 53 17.47 -1.93 -7.31
CA ILE A 53 16.33 -2.83 -7.44
C ILE A 53 16.59 -3.76 -8.62
N HIS A 54 16.66 -5.06 -8.37
CA HIS A 54 16.82 -6.06 -9.41
C HIS A 54 15.49 -6.30 -10.12
N LEU A 55 15.51 -6.24 -11.45
CA LEU A 55 14.35 -6.51 -12.28
C LEU A 55 14.28 -8.00 -12.64
N PRO A 56 13.08 -8.59 -12.70
CA PRO A 56 12.90 -9.98 -13.09
C PRO A 56 13.13 -10.12 -14.61
N ILE A 57 14.31 -10.60 -15.01
CA ILE A 57 14.67 -10.74 -16.43
C ILE A 57 13.70 -11.65 -17.22
N ASP A 58 13.11 -12.63 -16.54
CA ASP A 58 12.14 -13.56 -17.13
C ASP A 58 10.79 -12.90 -17.48
N ALA A 59 10.55 -11.67 -17.01
CA ALA A 59 9.37 -10.90 -17.33
C ALA A 59 9.48 -10.18 -18.69
N PHE A 60 10.66 -10.12 -19.30
CA PHE A 60 10.88 -9.43 -20.57
C PHE A 60 10.95 -10.46 -21.71
N ASP A 61 9.82 -10.65 -22.40
CA ASP A 61 9.66 -11.63 -23.49
C ASP A 61 9.76 -11.01 -24.89
N GLY A 62 9.97 -9.69 -24.96
CA GLY A 62 10.05 -8.93 -26.20
C GLY A 62 8.73 -8.29 -26.63
N ALA A 63 7.63 -8.48 -25.88
CA ALA A 63 6.41 -7.74 -26.09
C ALA A 63 6.49 -6.34 -25.44
N PRO A 64 5.93 -5.29 -26.07
CA PRO A 64 5.88 -3.95 -25.47
C PRO A 64 4.97 -3.94 -24.23
N PHE A 65 5.42 -3.30 -23.15
CA PHE A 65 4.69 -3.22 -21.88
C PHE A 65 3.83 -1.96 -21.78
N LEU A 66 4.28 -0.84 -22.37
CA LEU A 66 3.63 0.45 -22.21
C LEU A 66 2.15 0.43 -22.63
N GLY A 67 1.82 -0.27 -23.71
CA GLY A 67 0.44 -0.42 -24.17
C GLY A 67 -0.44 -1.09 -23.12
N ALA A 68 -0.01 -2.25 -22.61
CA ALA A 68 -0.75 -2.99 -21.60
C ALA A 68 -0.84 -2.25 -20.26
N ILE A 69 0.23 -1.55 -19.85
CA ILE A 69 0.24 -0.74 -18.62
C ILE A 69 -0.72 0.45 -18.76
N GLU A 70 -0.72 1.14 -19.90
CA GLU A 70 -1.62 2.27 -20.12
C GLU A 70 -3.08 1.82 -20.22
N GLU A 71 -3.37 0.71 -20.90
CA GLU A 71 -4.71 0.10 -20.91
C GLU A 71 -5.17 -0.25 -19.49
N LEU A 72 -4.33 -0.94 -18.71
CA LEU A 72 -4.61 -1.28 -17.33
C LEU A 72 -4.85 -0.01 -16.48
N LYS A 73 -4.04 1.03 -16.67
CA LYS A 73 -4.20 2.32 -16.01
C LYS A 73 -5.53 2.97 -16.38
N GLN A 74 -5.93 2.96 -17.64
CA GLN A 74 -7.23 3.50 -18.07
C GLN A 74 -8.40 2.70 -17.49
N GLU A 75 -8.30 1.38 -17.45
CA GLU A 75 -9.29 0.51 -16.79
C GLU A 75 -9.40 0.84 -15.30
N TRP A 76 -8.27 0.95 -14.60
CA TRP A 76 -8.23 1.33 -13.19
C TRP A 76 -8.81 2.72 -12.95
N LEU A 77 -8.45 3.70 -13.77
CA LEU A 77 -8.99 5.06 -13.69
C LEU A 77 -10.50 5.09 -13.92
N SER A 78 -11.00 4.28 -14.86
CA SER A 78 -12.43 4.10 -15.12
C SER A 78 -13.15 3.49 -13.92
N VAL A 79 -12.60 2.43 -13.32
CA VAL A 79 -13.17 1.77 -12.12
C VAL A 79 -13.13 2.69 -10.90
N LEU A 80 -12.06 3.48 -10.75
CA LEU A 80 -11.87 4.39 -9.62
C LEU A 80 -12.61 5.73 -9.79
N GLY A 81 -13.34 5.95 -10.89
CA GLY A 81 -14.11 7.17 -11.16
C GLY A 81 -13.25 8.40 -11.50
N TYR A 82 -11.96 8.23 -11.74
CA TYR A 82 -11.04 9.29 -12.13
C TYR A 82 -10.80 9.25 -13.64
N ALA A 83 -11.81 9.60 -14.44
CA ALA A 83 -11.50 10.08 -15.78
C ALA A 83 -10.60 11.33 -15.65
N PRO A 84 -9.47 11.44 -16.37
CA PRO A 84 -8.75 12.70 -16.46
C PRO A 84 -9.74 13.73 -16.97
N THR A 85 -10.03 14.74 -16.15
CA THR A 85 -10.99 15.81 -16.44
C THR A 85 -10.60 16.55 -17.71
N SER A 86 -11.05 16.03 -18.85
CA SER A 86 -11.19 16.77 -20.09
C SER A 86 -12.44 17.64 -19.92
N GLY A 87 -12.29 18.79 -19.27
CA GLY A 87 -13.04 20.02 -19.54
C GLY A 87 -14.58 20.00 -19.55
N ILE A 88 -15.25 19.00 -18.97
CA ILE A 88 -16.71 19.05 -18.80
C ILE A 88 -16.99 18.73 -17.34
N ALA A 89 -17.59 19.70 -16.67
CA ALA A 89 -18.08 19.59 -15.30
C ALA A 89 -19.05 18.41 -15.22
N ASP A 90 -18.54 17.25 -14.79
CA ASP A 90 -19.42 16.26 -14.21
C ASP A 90 -19.66 16.72 -12.78
N ASN A 91 -20.90 17.15 -12.53
CA ASN A 91 -21.41 17.42 -11.19
C ASN A 91 -21.46 16.08 -10.48
N GLY A 92 -20.29 15.64 -9.99
CA GLY A 92 -20.00 14.35 -9.39
C GLY A 92 -20.70 14.18 -8.04
N ASN A 93 -22.02 14.11 -8.08
CA ASN A 93 -22.81 13.51 -7.04
C ASN A 93 -22.64 12.00 -7.14
N HIS A 94 -21.73 11.46 -6.33
CA HIS A 94 -21.64 10.02 -6.08
C HIS A 94 -22.36 9.71 -4.76
N PRO A 95 -23.72 9.70 -4.73
CA PRO A 95 -24.49 9.44 -3.51
C PRO A 95 -24.15 8.08 -2.91
N GLU A 96 -23.81 7.10 -3.76
CA GLU A 96 -23.33 5.79 -3.34
C GLU A 96 -22.03 5.92 -2.54
N LEU A 97 -21.03 6.64 -3.05
CA LEU A 97 -19.75 6.80 -2.38
C LEU A 97 -19.88 7.51 -1.02
N ILE A 98 -20.79 8.49 -0.94
CA ILE A 98 -21.18 9.13 0.33
C ILE A 98 -21.81 8.09 1.28
N GLU A 99 -22.71 7.24 0.80
CA GLU A 99 -23.35 6.18 1.60
C GLU A 99 -22.32 5.14 2.09
N TRP A 100 -21.39 4.72 1.24
CA TRP A 100 -20.30 3.81 1.59
C TRP A 100 -19.37 4.40 2.64
N LEU A 101 -19.00 5.69 2.49
CA LEU A 101 -18.19 6.39 3.49
C LEU A 101 -18.89 6.49 4.83
N LYS A 102 -20.19 6.80 4.85
CA LYS A 102 -21.00 6.81 6.08
C LYS A 102 -21.03 5.44 6.75
N LYS A 103 -21.36 4.38 6.02
CA LYS A 103 -21.36 3.00 6.56
C LYS A 103 -19.98 2.61 7.12
N ARG A 104 -18.91 3.05 6.47
CA ARG A 104 -17.55 2.77 6.90
C ARG A 104 -17.16 3.55 8.15
N ILE A 105 -17.62 4.79 8.30
CA ILE A 105 -17.50 5.57 9.54
C ILE A 105 -18.21 4.85 10.68
N ASP A 106 -19.47 4.44 10.49
CA ASP A 106 -20.25 3.70 11.50
C ASP A 106 -19.53 2.41 11.95
N GLN A 107 -18.91 1.70 11.02
CA GLN A 107 -18.12 0.50 11.31
C GLN A 107 -16.88 0.82 12.16
N TYR A 108 -16.17 1.91 11.87
CA TYR A 108 -15.03 2.31 12.69
C TYR A 108 -15.45 2.76 14.08
N GLU A 109 -16.56 3.50 14.23
CA GLU A 109 -17.10 3.86 15.53
C GLU A 109 -17.45 2.62 16.36
N LEU A 110 -18.10 1.61 15.75
CA LEU A 110 -18.38 0.33 16.41
C LEU A 110 -17.09 -0.37 16.85
N GLN A 111 -16.06 -0.39 16.00
CA GLN A 111 -14.76 -0.98 16.34
C GLN A 111 -14.05 -0.24 17.46
N MET A 112 -14.12 1.09 17.49
CA MET A 112 -13.57 1.92 18.58
C MET A 112 -14.23 1.54 19.91
N VAL A 113 -15.57 1.48 19.96
CA VAL A 113 -16.31 1.10 21.17
C VAL A 113 -15.91 -0.31 21.64
N MET A 114 -15.76 -1.27 20.73
CA MET A 114 -15.31 -2.63 21.10
C MET A 114 -13.89 -2.64 21.67
N ILE A 115 -12.97 -1.91 21.04
CA ILE A 115 -11.58 -1.81 21.49
C ILE A 115 -11.52 -1.12 22.87
N GLU A 116 -12.24 -0.04 23.08
CA GLU A 116 -12.33 0.68 24.37
C GLU A 116 -12.92 -0.20 25.49
N SER A 117 -13.93 -0.99 25.16
CA SER A 117 -14.52 -1.97 26.10
C SER A 117 -13.49 -3.02 26.52
N ASN A 118 -12.71 -3.54 25.55
CA ASN A 118 -11.65 -4.50 25.82
C ASN A 118 -10.52 -3.88 26.66
N ILE A 119 -10.09 -2.65 26.35
CA ILE A 119 -9.10 -1.91 27.16
C ILE A 119 -9.60 -1.77 28.61
N SER A 120 -10.85 -1.36 28.80
CA SER A 120 -11.45 -1.20 30.13
C SER A 120 -11.47 -2.52 30.90
N ARG A 121 -11.84 -3.63 30.22
CA ARG A 121 -11.83 -4.96 30.81
C ARG A 121 -10.42 -5.42 31.19
N PHE A 122 -9.43 -5.22 30.32
CA PHE A 122 -8.05 -5.61 30.61
C PHE A 122 -7.44 -4.76 31.74
N LYS A 123 -7.78 -3.48 31.85
CA LYS A 123 -7.41 -2.65 33.02
C LYS A 123 -7.96 -3.23 34.32
N GLN A 124 -9.23 -3.65 34.33
CA GLN A 124 -9.82 -4.28 35.52
C GLN A 124 -9.15 -5.62 35.87
N LEU A 125 -8.84 -6.45 34.87
CA LEU A 125 -8.16 -7.72 35.08
C LEU A 125 -6.72 -7.52 35.57
N LEU A 126 -6.02 -6.52 35.07
CA LEU A 126 -4.68 -6.13 35.52
C LEU A 126 -4.72 -5.73 37.01
N CYS A 127 -5.61 -4.81 37.41
CA CYS A 127 -5.73 -4.41 38.81
C CYS A 127 -6.02 -5.59 39.76
N ARG A 128 -6.83 -6.57 39.31
CA ARG A 128 -7.10 -7.80 40.08
C ARG A 128 -5.88 -8.72 40.17
N ALA A 129 -5.15 -8.87 39.07
CA ALA A 129 -3.92 -9.66 39.02
C ALA A 129 -2.85 -9.05 39.94
N GLU A 130 -2.66 -7.73 39.89
CA GLU A 130 -1.72 -7.00 40.77
C GLU A 130 -2.10 -7.13 42.26
N SER A 131 -3.40 -7.06 42.58
CA SER A 131 -3.89 -7.28 43.94
C SER A 131 -3.65 -8.71 44.45
N SER A 132 -3.66 -9.69 43.53
CA SER A 132 -3.42 -11.11 43.83
C SER A 132 -1.92 -11.44 43.87
N MET A 133 -1.09 -10.69 43.14
CA MET A 133 0.37 -10.80 43.12
C MET A 133 1.00 -10.47 44.48
N LEU A 134 0.32 -9.67 45.31
CA LEU A 134 0.70 -9.46 46.71
C LEU A 134 0.61 -10.73 47.56
N GLN A 135 -0.13 -11.75 47.11
CA GLN A 135 -0.34 -13.02 47.82
C GLN A 135 0.45 -14.18 47.20
N ASP A 136 0.70 -14.15 45.88
CA ASP A 136 1.43 -15.18 45.15
C ASP A 136 2.32 -14.58 44.05
N PRO A 137 3.67 -14.69 44.14
CA PRO A 137 4.59 -14.14 43.16
C PRO A 137 4.50 -14.79 41.77
N ASP A 138 3.91 -15.98 41.63
CA ASP A 138 3.70 -16.61 40.30
C ASP A 138 2.65 -15.88 39.44
N PHE A 139 1.88 -14.95 40.03
CA PHE A 139 0.93 -14.10 39.29
C PHE A 139 1.58 -12.98 38.47
N ALA A 140 2.89 -12.76 38.59
CA ALA A 140 3.61 -11.74 37.83
C ALA A 140 3.49 -11.93 36.30
N ALA A 141 3.49 -13.18 35.83
CA ALA A 141 3.34 -13.51 34.41
C ALA A 141 1.96 -13.10 33.86
N VAL A 142 0.91 -13.24 34.68
CA VAL A 142 -0.47 -12.89 34.33
C VAL A 142 -0.63 -11.37 34.24
N SER A 143 -0.03 -10.62 35.17
CA SER A 143 0.00 -9.15 35.13
C SER A 143 0.72 -8.65 33.87
N TYR A 144 1.90 -9.20 33.57
CA TYR A 144 2.66 -8.84 32.37
C TYR A 144 1.87 -9.13 31.07
N HIS A 145 1.15 -10.25 31.02
CA HIS A 145 0.31 -10.59 29.87
C HIS A 145 -0.79 -9.55 29.62
N PHE A 146 -1.52 -9.12 30.66
CA PHE A 146 -2.55 -8.10 30.50
C PHE A 146 -1.98 -6.71 30.18
N ALA A 147 -0.81 -6.37 30.72
CA ALA A 147 -0.10 -5.14 30.36
C ALA A 147 0.30 -5.11 28.88
N SER A 148 0.80 -6.23 28.34
CA SER A 148 1.15 -6.35 26.92
C SER A 148 -0.10 -6.25 26.03
N LEU A 149 -1.20 -6.92 26.41
CA LEU A 149 -2.46 -6.79 25.68
C LEU A 149 -2.98 -5.35 25.68
N LEU A 150 -2.87 -4.62 26.79
CA LEU A 150 -3.28 -3.22 26.86
C LEU A 150 -2.53 -2.34 25.86
N ILE A 151 -1.19 -2.46 25.79
CA ILE A 151 -0.38 -1.72 24.83
C ILE A 151 -0.85 -1.99 23.38
N ASN A 152 -1.07 -3.26 23.04
CA ASN A 152 -1.52 -3.65 21.71
C ASN A 152 -2.90 -3.06 21.36
N TYR A 153 -3.86 -3.12 22.28
CA TYR A 153 -5.20 -2.57 22.03
C TYR A 153 -5.21 -1.03 22.00
N GLU A 154 -4.37 -0.36 22.79
CA GLU A 154 -4.19 1.09 22.73
C GLU A 154 -3.58 1.53 21.38
N GLU A 155 -2.63 0.77 20.83
CA GLU A 155 -2.12 1.00 19.47
C GLU A 155 -3.17 0.76 18.39
N GLN A 156 -3.96 -0.30 18.52
CA GLN A 156 -5.07 -0.56 17.60
C GLN A 156 -6.10 0.57 17.63
N LEU A 157 -6.43 1.10 18.82
CA LEU A 157 -7.34 2.24 18.96
C LEU A 157 -6.80 3.46 18.19
N LYS A 158 -5.52 3.80 18.35
CA LYS A 158 -4.89 4.92 17.61
C LYS A 158 -5.00 4.75 16.09
N LYS A 159 -4.77 3.53 15.58
CA LYS A 159 -4.89 3.23 14.14
C LYS A 159 -6.32 3.41 13.65
N VAL A 160 -7.30 2.86 14.36
CA VAL A 160 -8.72 2.99 13.97
C VAL A 160 -9.16 4.45 14.02
N CYS A 161 -8.77 5.21 15.05
CA CYS A 161 -9.07 6.64 15.16
C CYS A 161 -8.51 7.45 13.97
N LEU A 162 -7.27 7.17 13.55
CA LEU A 162 -6.66 7.86 12.41
C LEU A 162 -7.42 7.58 11.11
N ILE A 163 -7.75 6.32 10.84
CA ILE A 163 -8.47 5.92 9.63
C ILE A 163 -9.90 6.49 9.64
N HIS A 164 -10.56 6.48 10.81
CA HIS A 164 -11.85 7.13 11.02
C HIS A 164 -11.79 8.64 10.69
N GLN A 165 -10.79 9.36 11.20
CA GLN A 165 -10.61 10.79 10.92
C GLN A 165 -10.41 11.07 9.43
N GLN A 166 -9.63 10.24 8.73
CA GLN A 166 -9.46 10.35 7.28
C GLN A 166 -10.78 10.13 6.53
N ALA A 167 -11.58 9.15 6.94
CA ALA A 167 -12.89 8.89 6.34
C ALA A 167 -13.88 10.06 6.54
N VAL A 168 -13.92 10.64 7.75
CA VAL A 168 -14.74 11.81 8.07
C VAL A 168 -14.30 13.03 7.26
N TYR A 169 -12.99 13.28 7.19
CA TYR A 169 -12.44 14.38 6.38
C TYR A 169 -12.85 14.24 4.91
N ARG A 170 -12.70 13.03 4.35
CA ARG A 170 -13.07 12.76 2.96
C ARG A 170 -14.57 12.92 2.69
N LEU A 171 -15.41 12.51 3.64
CA LEU A 171 -16.85 12.75 3.57
C LEU A 171 -17.15 14.26 3.54
N GLY A 172 -16.45 15.05 4.36
CA GLY A 172 -16.54 16.52 4.37
C GLY A 172 -16.24 17.14 3.00
N GLU A 173 -15.12 16.77 2.37
CA GLU A 173 -14.75 17.26 1.04
C GLU A 173 -15.81 17.00 -0.04
N LEU A 174 -16.49 15.85 0.05
CA LEU A 174 -17.51 15.43 -0.90
C LEU A 174 -18.87 16.10 -0.65
N THR A 175 -19.15 16.49 0.59
CA THR A 175 -20.40 17.19 0.95
C THR A 175 -20.34 18.70 0.77
N ILE A 176 -19.17 19.34 0.84
CA ILE A 176 -18.98 20.81 0.71
C ILE A 176 -18.93 21.25 -0.76
N LYS A 177 -18.62 20.35 -1.69
CA LYS A 177 -18.55 20.64 -3.14
C LYS A 177 -19.90 20.58 -3.87
N ASN A 178 -21.00 20.41 -3.13
CA ASN A 178 -22.38 20.49 -3.60
C ASN A 178 -23.06 21.74 -3.06
#